data_AF-A8QC69-F1
#
_entry.id   AF-A8QC69-F1
#
_cell.length_a   1.000
_cell.length_b   1.000
_cell.length_c   1.000
_cell.angle_alpha   90.00
_cell.angle_beta   90.00
_cell.angle_gamma   90.00
#
_symmetry.space_group_name_H-M   'P 1'
#
loop_
_entity.id
_entity.type
_entity.pdbx_description
1 polymer ?
#
loop_
_entity_poly.entity_id
_entity_poly.type
_entity_poly.pdbx_seq_one_letter_code
_entity_poly.pdbx_strand_id
1 'polypeptide(L)'
;MLSIALVDTLFLRLLGIAIASFASGLGEITYLQYSTRYVPQVTTYCVGWFASGTGAAGLVGASAWWIVRPLGVRLGLSLLAFLSFGTAISFFCVLPEPKKMPVSVPSEDESTEALMSLPDQESDHTRLVALSFSDKMKLLKPMLLPYILPLVLVYFAEYTINQGVAPTLLFTVPDPKQHRVLATLIHTLRDYYPLYQLVYQAFVFFSRSYTSVLPLPPIPQSWLWTPAVLQLGLLVLLSTESLFDWFKESIARSMVIVLIAVEGLAGGSSYVSVMSHIGGSDRSSVGPSGDSALSVQEYEFKIGSVGVGDSLGIVLASLVSIPLQVSLCQAQVARGRDLCTRT
;
A
#
# COMPACT_ATOMS: atom_id res chain seq x y z
N MET A 1 7.29 -11.55 -12.95
CA MET A 1 6.46 -12.77 -12.83
C MET A 1 6.87 -13.87 -13.79
N LEU A 2 6.90 -13.63 -15.10
CA LEU A 2 7.31 -14.66 -16.09
C LEU A 2 8.73 -15.20 -15.87
N SER A 3 9.69 -14.33 -15.52
CA SER A 3 11.05 -14.78 -15.16
C SER A 3 11.08 -15.69 -13.94
N ILE A 4 10.21 -15.46 -12.95
CA ILE A 4 10.10 -16.30 -11.75
C ILE A 4 9.50 -17.67 -12.11
N ALA A 5 8.52 -17.68 -13.01
CA ALA A 5 7.80 -18.88 -13.41
C ALA A 5 8.61 -19.79 -14.36
N LEU A 6 9.33 -19.20 -15.32
CA LEU A 6 9.93 -19.93 -16.44
C LEU A 6 11.42 -20.22 -16.27
N VAL A 7 12.11 -19.50 -15.39
CA VAL A 7 13.56 -19.59 -15.24
C VAL A 7 13.93 -20.25 -13.91
N ASP A 8 14.92 -21.14 -13.94
CA ASP A 8 15.35 -21.90 -12.77
C ASP A 8 16.54 -21.29 -12.01
N THR A 9 17.28 -20.37 -12.64
CA THR A 9 18.40 -19.67 -12.00
C THR A 9 17.95 -18.64 -10.97
N LEU A 10 18.44 -18.77 -9.73
CA LEU A 10 18.12 -17.87 -8.61
C LEU A 10 18.36 -16.39 -8.97
N PHE A 11 19.51 -16.09 -9.61
CA PHE A 11 19.85 -14.73 -10.01
C PHE A 11 18.79 -14.09 -10.91
N LEU A 12 18.30 -14.80 -11.92
CA LEU A 12 17.27 -14.28 -12.85
C LEU A 12 15.90 -14.16 -12.18
N ARG A 13 15.59 -15.00 -11.20
CA ARG A 13 14.37 -14.83 -10.36
C ARG A 13 14.45 -13.55 -9.52
N LEU A 14 15.57 -13.33 -8.83
CA LEU A 14 15.79 -12.13 -8.01
C LEU A 14 15.81 -10.87 -8.86
N LEU A 15 16.49 -10.89 -10.01
CA LEU A 15 16.48 -9.78 -10.97
C LEU A 15 15.05 -9.49 -11.46
N GLY A 16 14.27 -10.53 -11.74
CA GLY A 16 12.86 -10.41 -12.11
C GLY A 16 11.99 -9.76 -11.04
N ILE A 17 12.23 -10.11 -9.78
CA ILE A 17 11.56 -9.47 -8.63
C ILE A 17 11.97 -8.01 -8.54
N ALA A 18 13.27 -7.71 -8.64
CA ALA A 18 13.78 -6.34 -8.58
C ALA A 18 13.19 -5.43 -9.67
N ILE A 19 13.13 -5.91 -10.92
CA ILE A 19 12.51 -5.18 -12.03
C ILE A 19 11.02 -4.96 -11.79
N ALA A 20 10.30 -5.97 -11.29
CA ALA A 20 8.88 -5.85 -10.98
C ALA A 20 8.62 -4.83 -9.85
N SER A 21 9.41 -4.86 -8.78
CA SER A 21 9.31 -3.89 -7.68
C SER A 21 9.65 -2.47 -8.15
N PHE A 22 10.70 -2.31 -8.96
CA PHE A 22 11.06 -1.01 -9.54
C PHE A 22 9.94 -0.45 -10.43
N ALA A 23 9.37 -1.28 -11.31
CA ALA A 23 8.26 -0.89 -12.16
C ALA A 23 7.00 -0.53 -11.36
N SER A 24 6.70 -1.28 -10.28
CA SER A 24 5.57 -1.01 -9.39
C SER A 24 5.71 0.34 -8.68
N GLY A 25 6.88 0.62 -8.09
CA GLY A 25 7.13 1.89 -7.40
C GLY A 25 7.13 3.10 -8.34
N LEU A 26 7.74 2.96 -9.53
CA LEU A 26 7.68 3.99 -10.56
C LEU A 26 6.25 4.24 -11.04
N GLY A 27 5.46 3.18 -11.22
CA GLY A 27 4.06 3.24 -11.60
C GLY A 27 3.22 4.01 -10.58
N GLU A 28 3.31 3.66 -9.30
CA GLU A 28 2.55 4.33 -8.23
C GLU A 28 2.82 5.84 -8.19
N ILE A 29 4.10 6.24 -8.17
CA ILE A 29 4.48 7.67 -8.19
C ILE A 29 3.90 8.36 -9.43
N THR A 30 4.01 7.72 -10.60
CA THR A 30 3.52 8.30 -11.87
C THR A 30 2.00 8.46 -11.89
N TYR A 31 1.24 7.45 -11.45
CA TYR A 31 -0.22 7.52 -11.42
C TYR A 31 -0.72 8.56 -10.42
N LEU A 32 -0.11 8.63 -9.24
CA LEU A 32 -0.44 9.62 -8.22
C LEU A 32 -0.11 11.04 -8.69
N GLN A 33 1.03 11.26 -9.34
CA GLN A 33 1.37 12.56 -9.93
C GLN A 33 0.43 12.91 -11.10
N TYR A 34 0.06 11.94 -11.93
CA TYR A 34 -0.90 12.15 -13.01
C TYR A 34 -2.29 12.57 -12.49
N SER A 35 -2.70 12.07 -11.31
CA SER A 35 -3.97 12.46 -10.69
C SER A 35 -4.06 13.96 -10.43
N THR A 36 -2.93 14.64 -10.22
CA THR A 36 -2.87 16.08 -9.97
C THR A 36 -3.23 16.92 -11.20
N ARG A 37 -3.23 16.33 -12.40
CA ARG A 37 -3.62 16.99 -13.66
C ARG A 37 -5.13 17.17 -13.81
N TYR A 38 -5.92 16.48 -12.98
CA TYR A 38 -7.36 16.66 -12.92
C TYR A 38 -7.75 17.82 -11.99
N VAL A 39 -9.00 18.27 -12.12
CA VAL A 39 -9.59 19.32 -11.29
C VAL A 39 -9.45 18.94 -9.80
N PRO A 40 -9.20 19.89 -8.87
CA PRO A 40 -8.90 19.58 -7.47
C PRO A 40 -9.94 18.68 -6.78
N GLN A 41 -11.22 18.91 -7.04
CA GLN A 41 -12.31 18.08 -6.50
C GLN A 41 -12.17 16.62 -6.96
N VAL A 42 -11.87 16.41 -8.23
CA VAL A 42 -11.69 15.08 -8.85
C VAL A 42 -10.39 14.42 -8.37
N THR A 43 -9.33 15.18 -8.12
CA THR A 43 -8.03 14.67 -7.65
C THR A 43 -8.17 13.89 -6.35
N THR A 44 -8.87 14.44 -5.35
CA THR A 44 -9.08 13.76 -4.06
C THR A 44 -9.86 12.46 -4.23
N TYR A 45 -10.89 12.45 -5.08
CA TYR A 45 -11.62 11.22 -5.42
C TYR A 45 -10.72 10.20 -6.14
N CYS A 46 -9.88 10.64 -7.08
CA CYS A 46 -8.93 9.78 -7.78
C CYS A 46 -7.96 9.10 -6.82
N VAL A 47 -7.40 9.85 -5.86
CA VAL A 47 -6.48 9.30 -4.84
C VAL A 47 -7.18 8.28 -3.95
N GLY A 48 -8.44 8.55 -3.55
CA GLY A 48 -9.26 7.60 -2.79
C GLY A 48 -9.52 6.30 -3.56
N TRP A 49 -9.97 6.40 -4.81
CA TRP A 49 -10.23 5.24 -5.68
C TRP A 49 -8.95 4.47 -6.03
N PHE A 50 -7.82 5.16 -6.18
CA PHE A 50 -6.51 4.53 -6.35
C PHE A 50 -6.13 3.72 -5.11
N ALA A 51 -6.30 4.28 -3.91
CA ALA A 51 -6.03 3.58 -2.67
C ALA A 51 -6.97 2.37 -2.46
N SER A 52 -8.27 2.51 -2.75
CA SER A 52 -9.21 1.38 -2.71
C SER A 52 -8.86 0.30 -3.73
N GLY A 53 -8.51 0.69 -4.97
CA GLY A 53 -8.10 -0.22 -6.04
C GLY A 53 -6.83 -1.01 -5.72
N THR A 54 -5.83 -0.40 -5.09
CA THR A 54 -4.63 -1.11 -4.62
C THR A 54 -4.95 -2.10 -3.49
N GLY A 55 -5.87 -1.75 -2.58
CA GLY A 55 -6.39 -2.69 -1.58
C GLY A 55 -7.14 -3.87 -2.21
N ALA A 56 -7.99 -3.60 -3.21
CA ALA A 56 -8.72 -4.63 -3.95
C ALA A 56 -7.77 -5.56 -4.71
N ALA A 57 -6.71 -5.02 -5.32
CA ALA A 57 -5.68 -5.80 -5.99
C ALA A 57 -4.97 -6.76 -5.03
N GLY A 58 -4.74 -6.36 -3.78
CA GLY A 58 -4.20 -7.21 -2.73
C GLY A 58 -5.14 -8.38 -2.37
N LEU A 59 -6.43 -8.10 -2.16
CA LEU A 59 -7.45 -9.11 -1.85
C LEU A 59 -7.66 -10.09 -3.01
N VAL A 60 -7.83 -9.58 -4.23
CA VAL A 60 -7.96 -10.39 -5.44
C VAL A 60 -6.68 -11.19 -5.70
N GLY A 61 -5.51 -10.60 -5.49
CA GLY A 61 -4.22 -11.29 -5.64
C GLY A 61 -4.06 -12.46 -4.66
N ALA A 62 -4.36 -12.24 -3.39
CA ALA A 62 -4.33 -13.30 -2.37
C ALA A 62 -5.33 -14.41 -2.71
N SER A 63 -6.54 -14.05 -3.12
CA SER A 63 -7.60 -14.99 -3.51
C SER A 63 -7.24 -15.78 -4.77
N ALA A 64 -6.64 -15.11 -5.76
CA ALA A 64 -6.20 -15.73 -7.00
C ALA A 64 -5.07 -16.73 -6.74
N TRP A 65 -4.14 -16.42 -5.82
CA TRP A 65 -3.12 -17.38 -5.39
C TRP A 65 -3.71 -18.66 -4.78
N TRP A 66 -4.76 -18.53 -3.96
CA TRP A 66 -5.49 -19.69 -3.41
C TRP A 66 -6.08 -20.60 -4.49
N ILE A 67 -6.54 -20.01 -5.60
CA ILE A 67 -7.12 -20.74 -6.73
C ILE A 67 -6.02 -21.41 -7.58
N VAL A 68 -4.92 -20.70 -7.85
CA VAL A 68 -3.89 -21.20 -8.78
C VAL A 68 -2.79 -22.03 -8.12
N ARG A 69 -2.62 -21.96 -6.79
CA ARG A 69 -1.60 -22.75 -6.08
C ARG A 69 -1.64 -24.28 -6.35
N PRO A 70 -2.81 -24.95 -6.56
CA PRO A 70 -2.84 -26.38 -6.88
C PRO A 70 -2.29 -26.70 -8.28
N LEU A 71 -2.30 -25.72 -9.19
CA LEU A 71 -1.76 -25.84 -10.55
C LEU A 71 -0.22 -25.78 -10.58
N GLY A 72 0.41 -25.54 -9.43
CA GLY A 72 1.85 -25.39 -9.29
C GLY A 72 2.34 -23.97 -9.58
N VAL A 73 3.52 -23.66 -9.03
CA VAL A 73 4.11 -22.31 -9.05
C VAL A 73 4.33 -21.79 -10.48
N ARG A 74 4.79 -22.65 -11.41
CA ARG A 74 5.08 -22.25 -12.80
C ARG A 74 3.81 -21.83 -13.55
N LEU A 75 2.79 -22.68 -13.58
CA LEU A 75 1.55 -22.39 -14.30
C LEU A 75 0.76 -21.27 -13.61
N GLY A 76 0.67 -21.31 -12.28
CA GLY A 76 -0.05 -20.30 -11.51
C GLY A 76 0.51 -18.89 -11.68
N LEU A 77 1.83 -18.70 -11.53
CA LEU A 77 2.46 -17.40 -11.71
C LEU A 77 2.40 -16.90 -13.16
N SER A 78 2.49 -17.81 -14.15
CA SER A 78 2.35 -17.43 -15.56
C SER A 78 0.94 -16.93 -15.88
N LEU A 79 -0.10 -17.55 -15.33
CA LEU A 79 -1.49 -17.08 -15.51
C LEU A 79 -1.71 -15.71 -14.86
N LEU A 80 -1.18 -15.50 -13.65
CA LEU A 80 -1.30 -14.23 -12.94
C LEU A 80 -0.51 -13.09 -13.61
N ALA A 81 0.52 -13.39 -14.39
CA ALA A 81 1.29 -12.37 -15.11
C ALA A 81 0.45 -11.58 -16.13
N PHE A 82 -0.64 -12.16 -16.64
CA PHE A 82 -1.54 -11.47 -17.57
C PHE A 82 -2.35 -10.34 -16.91
N LEU A 83 -2.52 -10.36 -15.59
CA LEU A 83 -3.21 -9.29 -14.87
C LEU A 83 -2.51 -7.93 -15.04
N SER A 84 -1.20 -7.94 -15.27
CA SER A 84 -0.43 -6.71 -15.55
C SER A 84 -0.81 -6.02 -16.86
N PHE A 85 -1.44 -6.71 -17.83
CA PHE A 85 -1.97 -6.04 -19.02
C PHE A 85 -3.22 -5.22 -18.71
N GLY A 86 -3.97 -5.58 -17.65
CA GLY A 86 -5.15 -4.83 -17.22
C GLY A 86 -4.83 -3.38 -16.86
N THR A 87 -3.68 -3.12 -16.21
CA THR A 87 -3.26 -1.74 -15.90
C THR A 87 -2.91 -0.95 -17.15
N ALA A 88 -2.23 -1.56 -18.13
CA ALA A 88 -1.92 -0.93 -19.41
C ALA A 88 -3.20 -0.59 -20.20
N ILE A 89 -4.15 -1.53 -20.28
CA ILE A 89 -5.45 -1.29 -20.93
C ILE A 89 -6.22 -0.18 -20.21
N SER A 90 -6.23 -0.19 -18.88
CA SER A 90 -6.88 0.85 -18.09
C SER A 90 -6.30 2.23 -18.38
N PHE A 91 -4.97 2.35 -18.50
CA PHE A 91 -4.33 3.64 -18.75
C PHE A 91 -4.52 4.13 -20.18
N PHE A 92 -4.32 3.27 -21.19
CA PHE A 92 -4.33 3.69 -22.59
C PHE A 92 -5.73 3.71 -23.23
N CYS A 93 -6.66 2.88 -22.76
CA CYS A 93 -7.98 2.73 -23.39
C CYS A 93 -9.13 3.29 -22.55
N VAL A 94 -9.02 3.29 -21.23
CA VAL A 94 -10.13 3.67 -20.33
C VAL A 94 -9.96 5.08 -19.76
N LEU A 95 -8.74 5.48 -19.43
CA LEU A 95 -8.48 6.75 -18.75
C LEU A 95 -8.70 7.94 -19.72
N PRO A 96 -9.61 8.88 -19.40
CA PRO A 96 -9.85 10.06 -20.24
C PRO A 96 -8.68 11.05 -20.14
N GLU A 97 -8.39 11.75 -21.25
CA GLU A 97 -7.37 12.80 -21.22
C GLU A 97 -7.82 14.01 -20.35
N PRO A 98 -6.97 14.53 -19.45
CA PRO A 98 -7.30 15.66 -18.59
C PRO A 98 -7.79 16.90 -19.34
N LYS A 99 -7.30 17.14 -20.57
CA LYS A 99 -7.66 18.29 -21.41
C LYS A 99 -9.09 18.24 -21.96
N LYS A 100 -9.75 17.08 -21.93
CA LYS A 100 -11.08 16.85 -22.51
C LYS A 100 -12.21 16.93 -21.47
N MET A 101 -11.89 17.18 -20.19
CA MET A 101 -12.88 17.26 -19.13
C MET A 101 -13.46 18.70 -19.08
N PRO A 102 -14.75 18.91 -19.35
CA PRO A 102 -15.35 20.24 -19.31
C PRO A 102 -15.32 20.76 -17.87
N VAL A 103 -14.67 21.90 -17.66
CA VAL A 103 -14.78 22.64 -16.41
C VAL A 103 -16.18 23.26 -16.39
N SER A 104 -17.12 22.62 -15.71
CA SER A 104 -18.42 23.24 -15.41
C SER A 104 -18.19 24.31 -14.34
N VAL A 105 -17.74 25.49 -14.77
CA VAL A 105 -17.82 26.71 -13.97
C VAL A 105 -19.32 27.04 -13.86
N PRO A 106 -19.90 27.16 -12.65
CA PRO A 106 -21.22 27.74 -12.52
C PRO A 106 -21.15 29.16 -13.07
N SER A 107 -21.93 29.43 -14.11
CA SER A 107 -22.03 30.71 -14.78
C SER A 107 -22.63 31.75 -13.82
N GLU A 108 -21.81 32.64 -13.28
CA GLU A 108 -22.24 33.98 -12.87
C GLU A 108 -21.18 35.02 -13.33
N ASP A 109 -21.64 35.87 -14.24
CA ASP A 109 -21.24 37.27 -14.50
C ASP A 109 -19.99 37.62 -15.34
N GLU A 110 -20.27 37.94 -16.61
CA GLU A 110 -19.82 39.09 -17.45
C GLU A 110 -18.41 39.71 -17.28
N SER A 111 -17.42 38.96 -16.81
CA SER A 111 -16.03 39.44 -16.68
C SER A 111 -15.01 38.60 -17.46
N THR A 112 -15.43 37.47 -18.04
CA THR A 112 -14.52 36.52 -18.71
C THR A 112 -14.22 36.88 -20.17
N GLU A 113 -15.02 37.71 -20.83
CA GLU A 113 -14.74 38.16 -22.21
C GLU A 113 -13.62 39.22 -22.29
N ALA A 114 -13.34 39.94 -21.21
CA ALA A 114 -12.28 40.96 -21.19
C ALA A 114 -10.86 40.40 -21.03
N LEU A 115 -10.71 39.13 -20.60
CA LEU A 115 -9.40 38.48 -20.47
C LEU A 115 -8.95 37.72 -21.73
N MET A 116 -9.85 37.53 -22.71
CA MET A 116 -9.58 36.82 -23.97
C MET A 116 -9.09 37.73 -25.10
N SER A 117 -8.94 39.04 -24.86
CA SER A 117 -8.44 40.01 -25.84
C SER A 117 -7.17 40.71 -25.36
N LEU A 118 -6.05 39.99 -25.34
CA LEU A 118 -4.73 40.61 -25.41
C LEU A 118 -3.96 39.99 -26.58
N PRO A 119 -3.39 40.81 -27.48
CA PRO A 119 -2.81 40.32 -28.72
C PRO A 119 -1.45 39.64 -28.47
N ASP A 120 -1.16 38.64 -29.31
CA ASP A 120 0.10 37.92 -29.41
C ASP A 120 1.31 38.85 -29.31
N GLN A 121 2.07 38.72 -28.22
CA GLN A 121 3.48 39.06 -28.19
C GLN A 121 4.29 37.78 -28.00
N GLU A 122 4.96 37.37 -29.07
CA GLU A 122 6.10 36.46 -29.02
C GLU A 122 7.15 37.02 -28.04
N SER A 123 7.29 36.36 -26.88
CA SER A 123 8.47 36.53 -26.02
C SER A 123 8.81 35.21 -25.34
N ASP A 124 9.74 34.51 -25.97
CA ASP A 124 10.82 33.71 -25.40
C ASP A 124 10.90 33.71 -23.85
N HIS A 125 10.44 32.64 -23.21
CA HIS A 125 10.92 32.07 -21.94
C HIS A 125 9.97 30.96 -21.42
N THR A 126 9.99 29.78 -22.04
CA THR A 126 9.64 28.55 -21.31
C THR A 126 10.78 28.22 -20.35
N ARG A 127 10.91 28.98 -19.25
CA ARG A 127 11.73 28.52 -18.13
C ARG A 127 11.04 27.26 -17.61
N LEU A 128 11.63 26.10 -17.87
CA LEU A 128 11.36 24.88 -17.11
C LEU A 128 11.72 25.19 -15.66
N VAL A 129 10.77 25.77 -14.91
CA VAL A 129 10.97 26.03 -13.50
C VAL A 129 10.90 24.68 -12.81
N ALA A 130 12.07 24.10 -12.55
CA ALA A 130 12.22 22.86 -11.83
C ALA A 130 12.68 23.15 -10.39
N LEU A 131 11.98 22.62 -9.40
CA LEU A 131 12.38 22.73 -7.99
C LEU A 131 13.79 22.17 -7.77
N SER A 132 14.65 23.00 -7.19
CA SER A 132 15.99 22.58 -6.75
C SER A 132 15.89 21.55 -5.61
N PHE A 133 16.93 20.75 -5.42
CA PHE A 133 17.01 19.80 -4.30
C PHE A 133 16.86 20.50 -2.93
N SER A 134 17.39 21.72 -2.80
CA SER A 134 17.26 22.53 -1.57
C SER A 134 15.80 22.87 -1.28
N ASP A 135 15.03 23.20 -2.31
CA ASP A 135 13.62 23.57 -2.17
C ASP A 135 12.75 22.35 -1.91
N LYS A 136 13.05 21.22 -2.58
CA LYS A 136 12.47 19.90 -2.25
C LYS A 136 12.69 19.51 -0.79
N MET A 137 13.91 19.69 -0.27
CA MET A 137 14.23 19.38 1.12
C MET A 137 13.50 20.30 2.11
N LYS A 138 13.37 21.60 1.79
CA LYS A 138 12.59 22.54 2.60
C LYS A 138 11.12 22.16 2.68
N LEU A 139 10.54 21.66 1.58
CA LEU A 139 9.16 21.16 1.53
C LEU A 139 8.98 19.86 2.31
N LEU A 140 9.96 18.96 2.24
CA LEU A 140 9.91 17.65 2.90
C LEU A 140 10.04 17.75 4.42
N LYS A 141 10.92 18.62 4.92
CA LYS A 141 11.27 18.74 6.34
C LYS A 141 10.07 18.89 7.29
N PRO A 142 9.10 19.79 7.06
CA PRO A 142 7.93 19.93 7.94
C PRO A 142 6.96 18.74 7.87
N MET A 143 6.96 17.97 6.78
CA MET A 143 6.07 16.82 6.59
C MET A 143 6.66 15.50 7.11
N LEU A 144 7.98 15.46 7.28
CA LEU A 144 8.71 14.23 7.63
C LEU A 144 8.21 13.62 8.94
N LEU A 145 8.09 14.42 10.00
CA LEU A 145 7.69 13.96 11.33
C LEU A 145 6.18 13.68 11.47
N PRO A 146 5.27 14.53 10.98
CA PRO A 146 3.83 14.30 11.16
C PRO A 146 3.24 13.26 10.19
N TYR A 147 3.80 13.07 8.99
CA TYR A 147 3.21 12.21 7.96
C TYR A 147 4.11 11.04 7.58
N ILE A 148 5.34 11.31 7.17
CA ILE A 148 6.20 10.29 6.55
C ILE A 148 6.72 9.29 7.58
N LEU A 149 7.23 9.75 8.72
CA LEU A 149 7.82 8.88 9.74
C LEU A 149 6.81 7.90 10.37
N PRO A 150 5.57 8.32 10.76
CA PRO A 150 4.54 7.38 11.18
C PRO A 150 4.24 6.33 10.10
N LEU A 151 4.16 6.75 8.84
CA LEU A 151 3.89 5.85 7.72
C LEU A 151 5.02 4.83 7.52
N VAL A 152 6.28 5.28 7.56
CA VAL A 152 7.47 4.40 7.52
C VAL A 152 7.39 3.35 8.63
N LEU A 153 7.03 3.75 9.86
CA LEU A 153 6.93 2.84 11.01
C LEU A 153 5.78 1.83 10.88
N VAL A 154 4.61 2.26 10.38
CA VAL A 154 3.49 1.37 10.06
C VAL A 154 3.96 0.30 9.09
N TYR A 155 4.48 0.70 7.92
CA TYR A 155 4.89 -0.24 6.88
C TYR A 155 6.07 -1.11 7.32
N PHE A 156 7.00 -0.57 8.10
CA PHE A 156 8.08 -1.34 8.70
C PHE A 156 7.52 -2.47 9.58
N ALA A 157 6.64 -2.13 10.53
CA ALA A 157 6.08 -3.11 11.45
C ALA A 157 5.19 -4.14 10.74
N GLU A 158 4.29 -3.67 9.87
CA GLU A 158 3.37 -4.49 9.08
C GLU A 158 4.11 -5.52 8.20
N TYR A 159 5.12 -5.08 7.43
CA TYR A 159 5.87 -6.00 6.59
C TYR A 159 6.76 -6.94 7.41
N THR A 160 7.26 -6.50 8.56
CA THR A 160 8.01 -7.37 9.48
C THR A 160 7.11 -8.44 10.08
N ILE A 161 5.85 -8.12 10.41
CA ILE A 161 4.85 -9.12 10.82
C ILE A 161 4.60 -10.09 9.68
N ASN A 162 4.24 -9.60 8.49
CA ASN A 162 3.84 -10.45 7.37
C ASN A 162 4.98 -11.33 6.81
N GLN A 163 6.22 -10.86 6.79
CA GLN A 163 7.35 -11.59 6.20
C GLN A 163 8.22 -12.29 7.24
N GLY A 164 8.35 -11.72 8.44
CA GLY A 164 9.22 -12.25 9.48
C GLY A 164 8.52 -13.13 10.52
N VAL A 165 7.34 -12.70 11.00
CA VAL A 165 6.66 -13.33 12.16
C VAL A 165 5.55 -14.30 11.73
N ALA A 166 4.75 -13.94 10.72
CA ALA A 166 3.64 -14.75 10.25
C ALA A 166 4.04 -16.19 9.84
N PRO A 167 5.20 -16.43 9.19
CA PRO A 167 5.66 -17.80 8.89
C PRO A 167 5.92 -18.66 10.13
N THR A 168 6.21 -18.06 11.29
CA THR A 168 6.48 -18.79 12.54
C THR A 168 5.25 -18.91 13.44
N LEU A 169 4.15 -18.24 13.11
CA LEU A 169 2.85 -18.33 13.80
C LEU A 169 2.04 -19.55 13.35
N LEU A 170 2.60 -20.73 13.60
CA LEU A 170 2.02 -22.02 13.24
C LEU A 170 1.34 -22.68 14.45
N PHE A 171 0.13 -23.17 14.22
CA PHE A 171 -0.66 -23.91 15.20
C PHE A 171 -1.04 -25.29 14.67
N THR A 172 -1.49 -26.17 15.56
CA THR A 172 -1.97 -27.50 15.17
C THR A 172 -3.20 -27.41 14.28
N VAL A 173 -3.23 -28.27 13.25
CA VAL A 173 -4.31 -28.30 12.25
C VAL A 173 -5.66 -28.50 12.96
N PRO A 174 -6.70 -27.69 12.64
CA PRO A 174 -7.99 -27.80 13.31
C PRO A 174 -8.66 -29.16 13.07
N ASP A 175 -9.15 -29.81 14.12
CA ASP A 175 -10.01 -30.98 13.97
C ASP A 175 -11.36 -30.56 13.36
N PRO A 176 -11.79 -31.19 12.23
CA PRO A 176 -13.08 -30.93 11.60
C PRO A 176 -14.29 -30.99 12.53
N LYS A 177 -14.19 -31.71 13.66
CA LYS A 177 -15.27 -31.85 14.65
C LYS A 177 -15.47 -30.61 15.54
N GLN A 178 -14.44 -29.79 15.73
CA GLN A 178 -14.49 -28.61 16.61
C GLN A 178 -14.65 -27.30 15.84
N HIS A 179 -14.06 -27.19 14.63
CA HIS A 179 -14.12 -25.98 13.81
C HIS A 179 -14.36 -26.28 12.34
N ARG A 180 -15.63 -26.47 11.94
CA ARG A 180 -16.02 -26.79 10.55
C ARG A 180 -15.48 -25.81 9.50
N VAL A 181 -15.59 -24.51 9.76
CA VAL A 181 -15.16 -23.46 8.80
C VAL A 181 -13.64 -23.43 8.67
N LEU A 182 -12.93 -23.44 9.79
CA LEU A 182 -11.47 -23.36 9.80
C LEU A 182 -10.81 -24.63 9.24
N ALA A 183 -11.39 -25.81 9.51
CA ALA A 183 -10.93 -27.08 8.96
C ALA A 183 -11.22 -27.25 7.46
N THR A 184 -12.13 -26.45 6.90
CA THR A 184 -12.39 -26.40 5.44
C THR A 184 -11.33 -25.55 4.73
N LEU A 185 -10.70 -24.59 5.42
CA LEU A 185 -9.68 -23.70 4.86
C LEU A 185 -8.25 -24.16 5.14
N ILE A 186 -8.00 -24.76 6.31
CA ILE A 186 -6.68 -25.19 6.77
C ILE A 186 -6.60 -26.72 6.69
N HIS A 187 -5.93 -27.24 5.67
CA HIS A 187 -5.68 -28.68 5.51
C HIS A 187 -4.25 -29.08 5.92
N THR A 188 -3.31 -28.14 5.80
CA THR A 188 -1.89 -28.32 6.08
C THR A 188 -1.32 -27.11 6.83
N LEU A 189 -0.15 -27.27 7.47
CA LEU A 189 0.55 -26.16 8.13
C LEU A 189 0.90 -25.02 7.14
N ARG A 190 1.02 -25.34 5.84
CA ARG A 190 1.30 -24.38 4.77
C ARG A 190 0.11 -23.48 4.43
N ASP A 191 -1.10 -23.81 4.90
CA ASP A 191 -2.31 -23.03 4.64
C ASP A 191 -2.47 -21.83 5.57
N TYR A 192 -1.75 -21.79 6.70
CA TYR A 192 -1.79 -20.66 7.64
C TYR A 192 -1.33 -19.36 6.99
N TYR A 193 -0.19 -19.40 6.28
CA TYR A 193 0.39 -18.19 5.69
C TYR A 193 -0.51 -17.58 4.60
N PRO A 194 -1.02 -18.33 3.62
CA PRO A 194 -1.99 -17.81 2.66
C PRO A 194 -3.31 -17.35 3.31
N LEU A 195 -3.74 -17.95 4.42
CA LEU A 195 -4.94 -17.53 5.16
C LEU A 195 -4.70 -16.18 5.83
N TYR A 196 -3.58 -16.02 6.54
CA TYR A 196 -3.16 -14.76 7.14
C TYR A 196 -3.09 -13.65 6.10
N GLN A 197 -2.47 -13.92 4.94
CA GLN A 197 -2.42 -12.96 3.84
C GLN A 197 -3.82 -12.59 3.33
N LEU A 198 -4.73 -13.56 3.19
CA LEU A 198 -6.09 -13.29 2.73
C LEU A 198 -6.86 -12.41 3.72
N VAL A 199 -6.77 -12.71 5.02
CA VAL A 199 -7.42 -11.94 6.08
C VAL A 199 -6.83 -10.52 6.13
N TYR A 200 -5.51 -10.40 6.20
CA TYR A 200 -4.82 -9.12 6.17
C TYR A 200 -5.26 -8.28 4.97
N GLN A 201 -5.21 -8.83 3.75
CA GLN A 201 -5.60 -8.10 2.54
C GLN A 201 -7.08 -7.72 2.49
N ALA A 202 -7.98 -8.54 3.04
CA ALA A 202 -9.39 -8.19 3.14
C ALA A 202 -9.60 -6.96 4.03
N PHE A 203 -8.94 -6.91 5.18
CA PHE A 203 -9.04 -5.78 6.10
C PHE A 203 -8.28 -4.54 5.62
N VAL A 204 -7.18 -4.70 4.86
CA VAL A 204 -6.54 -3.59 4.11
C VAL A 204 -7.51 -3.02 3.08
N PHE A 205 -8.19 -3.87 2.31
CA PHE A 205 -9.17 -3.40 1.34
C PHE A 205 -10.31 -2.61 2.00
N PHE A 206 -10.87 -3.11 3.10
CA PHE A 206 -11.91 -2.39 3.85
C PHE A 206 -11.40 -1.06 4.41
N SER A 207 -10.20 -1.04 4.99
CA SER A 207 -9.61 0.18 5.55
C SER A 207 -9.12 1.18 4.51
N ARG A 208 -8.82 0.76 3.27
CA ARG A 208 -8.54 1.69 2.17
C ARG A 208 -9.79 2.21 1.46
N SER A 209 -10.91 1.52 1.61
CA SER A 209 -12.16 1.86 0.91
C SER A 209 -13.09 2.76 1.70
N TYR A 210 -12.92 2.89 3.03
CA TYR A 210 -13.90 3.61 3.85
C TYR A 210 -14.03 5.10 3.49
N THR A 211 -12.95 5.78 3.08
CA THR A 211 -13.03 7.19 2.68
C THR A 211 -13.72 7.38 1.34
N SER A 212 -13.60 6.39 0.44
CA SER A 212 -14.15 6.45 -0.92
C SER A 212 -15.59 5.94 -0.99
N VAL A 213 -15.96 4.99 -0.14
CA VAL A 213 -17.27 4.31 -0.15
C VAL A 213 -18.20 4.80 0.96
N LEU A 214 -17.68 5.12 2.16
CA LEU A 214 -18.49 5.44 3.36
C LEU A 214 -18.39 6.92 3.81
N PRO A 215 -17.99 7.84 2.92
CA PRO A 215 -17.46 9.19 3.22
C PRO A 215 -17.04 9.51 4.68
N LEU A 216 -16.37 8.59 5.38
CA LEU A 216 -15.93 8.88 6.76
C LEU A 216 -14.66 9.74 6.72
N PRO A 217 -14.48 10.65 7.69
CA PRO A 217 -13.30 11.51 7.73
C PRO A 217 -12.01 10.68 7.93
N PRO A 218 -10.90 11.08 7.29
CA PRO A 218 -9.60 10.47 7.53
C PRO A 218 -9.14 10.69 8.98
N ILE A 219 -8.20 9.87 9.46
CA ILE A 219 -7.64 9.99 10.82
C ILE A 219 -7.02 11.39 10.97
N PRO A 220 -7.40 12.19 12.00
CA PRO A 220 -6.87 13.53 12.19
C PRO A 220 -5.34 13.56 12.25
N GLN A 221 -4.72 14.64 11.77
CA GLN A 221 -3.26 14.79 11.74
C GLN A 221 -2.58 14.48 13.09
N SER A 222 -3.15 14.93 14.22
CA SER A 222 -2.61 14.68 15.56
C SER A 222 -2.61 13.20 15.96
N TRP A 223 -3.42 12.37 15.30
CA TRP A 223 -3.60 10.95 15.60
C TRP A 223 -2.91 10.04 14.57
N LEU A 224 -2.14 10.59 13.62
CA LEU A 224 -1.40 9.78 12.62
C LEU A 224 -0.32 8.89 13.23
N TRP A 225 0.12 9.17 14.46
CA TRP A 225 1.00 8.30 15.22
C TRP A 225 0.30 7.08 15.82
N THR A 226 -1.03 7.11 15.95
CA THR A 226 -1.79 6.03 16.60
C THR A 226 -1.69 4.70 15.84
N PRO A 227 -1.80 4.63 14.50
CA PRO A 227 -1.62 3.36 13.78
C PRO A 227 -0.17 2.87 13.86
N ALA A 228 0.82 3.78 13.89
CA ALA A 228 2.23 3.41 14.01
C ALA A 228 2.53 2.75 15.37
N VAL A 229 2.02 3.34 16.46
CA VAL A 229 2.16 2.76 17.81
C VAL A 229 1.42 1.43 17.91
N LEU A 230 0.21 1.34 17.36
CA LEU A 230 -0.56 0.10 17.31
C LEU A 230 0.18 -1.00 16.54
N GLN A 231 0.73 -0.70 15.35
CA GLN A 231 1.46 -1.66 14.53
C GLN A 231 2.74 -2.15 15.22
N LEU A 232 3.50 -1.25 15.85
CA LEU A 232 4.67 -1.65 16.64
C LEU A 232 4.27 -2.52 17.83
N GLY A 233 3.16 -2.20 18.50
CA GLY A 233 2.59 -3.02 19.56
C GLY A 233 2.18 -4.42 19.07
N LEU A 234 1.54 -4.51 17.91
CA LEU A 234 1.18 -5.79 17.27
C LEU A 234 2.43 -6.59 16.90
N LEU A 235 3.47 -5.95 16.36
CA LEU A 235 4.74 -6.62 16.04
C LEU A 235 5.34 -7.25 17.29
N VAL A 236 5.42 -6.49 18.39
CA VAL A 236 5.94 -7.01 19.67
C VAL A 236 5.06 -8.15 20.17
N LEU A 237 3.74 -7.95 20.22
CA LEU A 237 2.78 -8.94 20.73
C LEU A 237 2.85 -10.26 19.94
N LEU A 238 2.79 -10.20 18.61
CA LEU A 238 2.84 -11.38 17.74
C LEU A 238 4.21 -12.06 17.78
N SER A 239 5.30 -11.30 17.87
CA SER A 239 6.65 -11.87 18.03
C SER A 239 6.78 -12.59 19.37
N THR A 240 6.28 -11.99 20.46
CA THR A 240 6.29 -12.64 21.78
C THR A 240 5.37 -13.85 21.82
N GLU A 241 4.22 -13.82 21.17
CA GLU A 241 3.32 -14.96 21.06
C GLU A 241 4.01 -16.11 20.31
N SER A 242 4.68 -15.80 19.19
CA SER A 242 5.47 -16.79 18.46
C SER A 242 6.58 -17.42 19.30
N LEU A 243 7.17 -16.69 20.24
CA LEU A 243 8.26 -17.18 21.10
C LEU A 243 7.78 -17.97 22.32
N PHE A 244 6.72 -17.49 22.97
CA PHE A 244 6.35 -17.91 24.32
C PHE A 244 4.98 -18.61 24.42
N ASP A 245 4.13 -18.55 23.40
CA ASP A 245 2.80 -19.17 23.40
C ASP A 245 1.93 -18.72 24.60
N TRP A 246 1.75 -17.41 24.76
CA TRP A 246 0.99 -16.84 25.89
C TRP A 246 -0.49 -17.16 25.78
N PHE A 247 -1.01 -17.23 24.56
CA PHE A 247 -2.42 -17.55 24.36
C PHE A 247 -2.67 -19.05 24.57
N LYS A 248 -3.80 -19.35 25.21
CA LYS A 248 -4.27 -20.73 25.34
C LYS A 248 -4.49 -21.34 23.95
N GLU A 249 -4.04 -22.58 23.73
CA GLU A 249 -4.12 -23.29 22.43
C GLU A 249 -5.52 -23.27 21.79
N SER A 250 -6.58 -23.22 22.60
CA SER A 250 -7.98 -23.18 22.13
C SER A 250 -8.38 -21.83 21.50
N ILE A 251 -7.72 -20.74 21.88
CA ILE A 251 -8.07 -19.36 21.49
C ILE A 251 -6.96 -18.71 20.65
N ALA A 252 -5.71 -19.14 20.80
CA ALA A 252 -4.53 -18.56 20.15
C ALA A 252 -4.70 -18.37 18.64
N ARG A 253 -5.19 -19.40 17.95
CA ARG A 253 -5.46 -19.38 16.49
C ARG A 253 -6.40 -18.24 16.09
N SER A 254 -7.55 -18.15 16.75
CA SER A 254 -8.58 -17.15 16.46
C SER A 254 -8.09 -15.75 16.82
N MET A 255 -7.35 -15.61 17.92
CA MET A 255 -6.77 -14.33 18.33
C MET A 255 -5.74 -13.83 17.34
N VAL A 256 -4.83 -14.68 16.86
CA VAL A 256 -3.84 -14.29 15.84
C VAL A 256 -4.53 -13.81 14.56
N ILE A 257 -5.58 -14.51 14.10
CA ILE A 257 -6.38 -14.07 12.94
C ILE A 257 -7.02 -12.70 13.18
N VAL A 258 -7.56 -12.44 14.37
CA VAL A 258 -8.13 -11.13 14.73
C VAL A 258 -7.05 -10.05 14.80
N LEU A 259 -5.88 -10.35 15.35
CA LEU A 259 -4.76 -9.40 15.42
C LEU A 259 -4.25 -9.03 14.02
N ILE A 260 -4.19 -10.00 13.09
CA ILE A 260 -3.84 -9.77 11.68
C ILE A 260 -4.94 -8.96 10.96
N ALA A 261 -6.21 -9.14 11.32
CA ALA A 261 -7.28 -8.26 10.84
C ALA A 261 -7.11 -6.82 11.32
N VAL A 262 -6.74 -6.62 12.60
CA VAL A 262 -6.45 -5.29 13.16
C VAL A 262 -5.24 -4.66 12.50
N GLU A 263 -4.20 -5.44 12.23
CA GLU A 263 -3.02 -5.03 11.45
C GLU A 263 -3.43 -4.49 10.08
N GLY A 264 -4.22 -5.24 9.31
CA GLY A 264 -4.72 -4.80 8.00
C GLY A 264 -5.58 -3.53 8.06
N LEU A 265 -6.39 -3.37 9.13
CA LEU A 265 -7.16 -2.15 9.36
C LEU A 265 -6.26 -0.93 9.63
N ALA A 266 -5.27 -1.09 10.51
CA ALA A 266 -4.32 -0.03 10.88
C ALA A 266 -3.46 0.39 9.68
N GLY A 267 -2.96 -0.58 8.92
CA GLY A 267 -2.20 -0.38 7.70
C GLY A 267 -2.90 0.47 6.67
N GLY A 268 -4.04 -0.01 6.17
CA GLY A 268 -4.74 0.68 5.09
C GLY A 268 -5.34 2.03 5.51
N SER A 269 -5.81 2.16 6.76
CA SER A 269 -6.32 3.45 7.24
C SER A 269 -5.23 4.51 7.40
N SER A 270 -4.02 4.14 7.80
CA SER A 270 -2.89 5.06 7.89
C SER A 270 -2.49 5.60 6.51
N TYR A 271 -2.41 4.73 5.50
CA TYR A 271 -2.08 5.10 4.13
C TYR A 271 -3.10 6.09 3.55
N VAL A 272 -4.38 5.74 3.63
CA VAL A 272 -5.46 6.60 3.10
C VAL A 272 -5.54 7.91 3.85
N SER A 273 -5.32 7.92 5.17
CA SER A 273 -5.35 9.14 5.96
C SER A 273 -4.23 10.10 5.57
N VAL A 274 -2.99 9.60 5.42
CA VAL A 274 -1.85 10.41 4.97
C VAL A 274 -2.07 10.94 3.55
N MET A 275 -2.51 10.07 2.64
CA MET A 275 -2.81 10.47 1.25
C MET A 275 -3.95 11.49 1.18
N SER A 276 -4.98 11.39 2.02
CA SER A 276 -6.09 12.34 2.04
C SER A 276 -5.68 13.72 2.58
N HIS A 277 -4.83 13.77 3.61
CA HIS A 277 -4.34 15.03 4.16
C HIS A 277 -3.41 15.75 3.17
N ILE A 278 -2.50 15.00 2.54
CA ILE A 278 -1.55 15.56 1.58
C ILE A 278 -2.23 15.88 0.25
N GLY A 279 -3.17 15.05 -0.18
CA GLY A 279 -3.93 15.23 -1.41
C GLY A 279 -5.02 16.30 -1.34
N GLY A 280 -5.75 16.40 -0.22
CA GLY A 280 -6.91 17.30 -0.10
C GLY A 280 -6.64 18.65 0.57
N SER A 281 -5.84 18.68 1.64
CA SER A 281 -5.73 19.88 2.49
C SER A 281 -4.83 20.98 1.89
N ASP A 282 -3.79 20.62 1.15
CA ASP A 282 -2.78 21.56 0.63
C ASP A 282 -3.15 22.21 -0.71
N ARG A 283 -4.15 21.68 -1.44
CA ARG A 283 -4.61 22.26 -2.71
C ARG A 283 -5.84 23.17 -2.54
N SER A 284 -6.58 22.99 -1.45
CA SER A 284 -7.73 23.83 -1.06
C SER A 284 -7.29 25.20 -0.52
N SER A 285 -6.05 25.30 -0.02
CA SER A 285 -5.43 26.54 0.46
C SER A 285 -4.78 27.37 -0.65
N VAL A 286 -4.67 26.81 -1.86
CA VAL A 286 -4.22 27.52 -3.06
C VAL A 286 -5.45 28.15 -3.71
N GLY A 287 -5.68 29.43 -3.43
CA GLY A 287 -6.78 30.18 -4.05
C GLY A 287 -6.68 30.24 -5.59
N PRO A 288 -7.75 30.67 -6.29
CA PRO A 288 -7.84 30.72 -7.75
C PRO A 288 -6.77 31.59 -8.44
N SER A 289 -6.00 32.37 -7.67
CA SER A 289 -4.87 33.21 -8.16
C SER A 289 -3.51 32.50 -8.09
N GLY A 290 -3.45 31.22 -7.67
CA GLY A 290 -2.23 30.50 -7.29
C GLY A 290 -1.76 29.39 -8.24
N ASP A 291 -2.28 29.30 -9.46
CA ASP A 291 -1.89 28.33 -10.50
C ASP A 291 -0.53 28.67 -11.14
N SER A 292 0.48 28.91 -10.32
CA SER A 292 1.87 28.94 -10.81
C SER A 292 2.34 27.50 -11.08
N ALA A 293 3.12 27.28 -12.16
CA ALA A 293 3.70 25.96 -12.43
C ALA A 293 4.53 25.40 -11.24
N LEU A 294 5.01 26.29 -10.37
CA LEU A 294 5.70 25.96 -9.13
C LEU A 294 4.81 25.27 -8.10
N SER A 295 3.63 25.82 -7.78
CA SER A 295 2.72 25.24 -6.77
C SER A 295 2.23 23.84 -7.14
N VAL A 296 2.00 23.61 -8.44
CA VAL A 296 1.67 22.27 -8.98
C VAL A 296 2.83 21.30 -8.76
N GLN A 297 4.08 21.72 -9.04
CA GLN A 297 5.25 20.87 -8.88
C GLN A 297 5.56 20.58 -7.40
N GLU A 298 5.30 21.53 -6.50
CA GLU A 298 5.40 21.31 -5.04
C GLU A 298 4.40 20.24 -4.58
N TYR A 299 3.16 20.30 -5.07
CA TYR A 299 2.13 19.33 -4.74
C TYR A 299 2.44 17.94 -5.31
N GLU A 300 2.87 17.84 -6.58
CA GLU A 300 3.33 16.59 -7.22
C GLU A 300 4.49 15.96 -6.42
N PHE A 301 5.41 16.78 -5.90
CA PHE A 301 6.52 16.32 -5.06
C PHE A 301 6.07 15.83 -3.68
N LYS A 302 5.13 16.54 -3.04
CA LYS A 302 4.58 16.15 -1.72
C LYS A 302 3.85 14.81 -1.78
N ILE A 303 2.98 14.61 -2.77
CA ILE A 303 2.29 13.33 -2.98
C ILE A 303 3.29 12.21 -3.29
N GLY A 304 4.25 12.47 -4.20
CA GLY A 304 5.28 11.49 -4.53
C GLY A 304 6.15 11.08 -3.33
N SER A 305 6.38 11.99 -2.39
CA SER A 305 7.16 11.72 -1.17
C SER A 305 6.50 10.71 -0.23
N VAL A 306 5.17 10.57 -0.27
CA VAL A 306 4.43 9.56 0.51
C VAL A 306 4.82 8.15 0.06
N GLY A 307 4.85 7.93 -1.26
CA GLY A 307 5.27 6.67 -1.90
C GLY A 307 6.78 6.36 -1.79
N VAL A 308 7.57 7.28 -1.22
CA VAL A 308 8.96 7.00 -0.82
C VAL A 308 9.01 6.50 0.63
N GLY A 309 8.14 7.04 1.49
CA GLY A 309 8.06 6.67 2.89
C GLY A 309 7.61 5.22 3.11
N ASP A 310 6.57 4.79 2.41
CA ASP A 310 6.11 3.39 2.45
C ASP A 310 7.20 2.40 1.97
N SER A 311 7.85 2.70 0.84
CA SER A 311 8.92 1.92 0.23
C SER A 311 10.11 1.81 1.17
N LEU A 312 10.48 2.89 1.87
CA LEU A 312 11.53 2.87 2.88
C LEU A 312 11.18 1.92 4.04
N GLY A 313 9.95 1.97 4.55
CA GLY A 313 9.48 1.05 5.59
C GLY A 313 9.57 -0.42 5.16
N ILE A 314 9.13 -0.72 3.94
CA ILE A 314 9.16 -2.07 3.35
C ILE A 314 10.60 -2.59 3.19
N VAL A 315 11.53 -1.75 2.72
CA VAL A 315 12.95 -2.12 2.58
C VAL A 315 13.56 -2.42 3.94
N LEU A 316 13.33 -1.56 4.95
CA LEU A 316 13.82 -1.79 6.31
C LEU A 316 13.24 -3.09 6.90
N ALA A 317 11.96 -3.36 6.69
CA ALA A 317 11.32 -4.60 7.13
C ALA A 317 11.95 -5.83 6.45
N SER A 318 12.21 -5.76 5.15
CA SER A 318 12.82 -6.85 4.39
C SER A 318 14.22 -7.22 4.89
N LEU A 319 15.00 -6.23 5.34
CA LEU A 319 16.33 -6.45 5.91
C LEU A 319 16.27 -7.17 7.27
N VAL A 320 15.24 -6.92 8.07
CA VAL A 320 15.10 -7.48 9.43
C VAL A 320 14.32 -8.81 9.43
N SER A 321 13.41 -9.01 8.47
CA SER A 321 12.46 -10.13 8.46
C SER A 321 13.14 -11.49 8.40
N ILE A 322 14.16 -11.68 7.54
CA ILE A 322 14.86 -12.97 7.42
C ILE A 322 15.63 -13.33 8.71
N PRO A 323 16.50 -12.45 9.27
CA PRO A 323 17.12 -12.72 10.57
C PRO A 323 16.11 -12.99 11.68
N LEU A 324 15.02 -12.23 11.73
CA LEU A 324 13.97 -12.39 12.72
C LEU A 324 13.29 -13.76 12.60
N GLN A 325 12.86 -14.15 11.40
CA GLN A 325 12.20 -15.44 11.15
C GLN A 325 13.08 -16.62 11.56
N VAL A 326 14.36 -16.60 11.20
CA VAL A 326 15.30 -17.68 11.55
C VAL A 326 15.51 -17.74 13.06
N SER A 327 15.68 -16.60 13.73
CA SER A 327 15.84 -16.51 15.19
C SER A 327 14.60 -17.02 15.93
N LEU A 328 13.40 -16.61 15.49
CA LEU A 328 12.13 -17.06 16.04
C LEU A 328 11.97 -18.58 15.90
N CYS A 329 12.24 -19.14 14.72
CA CYS A 329 12.13 -20.58 14.51
C CYS A 329 13.16 -21.37 15.34
N GLN A 330 14.41 -20.92 15.42
CA GLN A 330 15.42 -21.56 16.27
C GLN A 330 15.01 -21.54 17.76
N ALA A 331 14.47 -20.42 18.23
CA ALA A 331 13.98 -20.29 19.61
C ALA A 331 12.77 -21.20 19.88
N GLN A 332 11.86 -21.37 18.92
CA GLN A 332 10.75 -22.31 19.01
C GLN A 332 11.23 -23.76 19.11
N VAL A 333 12.20 -24.15 18.27
CA VAL A 333 12.79 -25.50 18.30
C VAL A 333 13.49 -25.76 19.63
N ALA A 334 14.25 -24.79 20.15
CA ALA A 334 14.90 -24.89 21.45
C ALA A 334 13.92 -25.09 22.62
N ARG A 335 12.66 -24.70 22.43
CA ARG A 335 11.56 -24.86 23.41
C ARG A 335 10.67 -26.08 23.13
N GLY A 336 11.02 -26.91 22.15
CA GLY A 336 10.29 -28.13 21.81
C GLY A 336 9.14 -27.96 20.82
N ARG A 337 9.00 -26.80 20.15
CA ARG A 337 8.05 -26.57 19.06
C ARG A 337 8.77 -26.64 17.72
N ASP A 338 8.58 -27.72 16.98
CA ASP A 338 9.23 -27.95 15.68
C ASP A 338 8.29 -27.72 14.48
N LEU A 339 7.15 -27.04 14.67
CA LEU A 339 6.20 -26.78 13.59
C LEU A 339 6.83 -25.98 12.43
N CYS A 340 7.74 -25.05 12.73
CA CYS A 340 8.43 -24.23 11.73
C CYS A 340 9.44 -25.01 10.87
N THR A 341 9.84 -26.23 11.27
CA THR A 341 10.74 -27.09 10.48
C THR A 341 9.97 -28.10 9.61
N ARG A 342 8.66 -28.23 9.84
CA ARG A 342 7.77 -29.16 9.14
C ARG A 342 7.00 -28.54 7.97
N THR A 343 7.11 -27.21 7.78
CA THR A 343 6.54 -26.46 6.65
C THR A 343 7.43 -26.52 5.44
#